data_AF-A0A3C1YEJ3-F1
#
_entry.id   AF-A0A3C1YEJ3-F1
#
_cell.length_a   1.000
_cell.length_b   1.000
_cell.length_c   1.000
_cell.angle_alpha   90.00
_cell.angle_beta   90.00
_cell.angle_gamma   90.00
#
_symmetry.space_group_name_H-M   'P 1'
#
loop_
_entity.id
_entity.type
_entity.pdbx_description
1 polymer ?
#
loop_
_entity_poly.entity_id
_entity_poly.type
_entity_poly.pdbx_seq_one_letter_code
_entity_poly.pdbx_strand_id
1 'polypeptide(L)'
;MRFALIVSFLIYTSYIKAQNWELIWSDEFNGNSLSSNNWTHEVGTGNWGWGNGELQYYQSDNSIVSNGKLTIEAREEPEGLLGQWNVPHYYSSSRIITRNKFDFRYGKVEASIKTIDGQGFWPAFWLLPNGGCWPENGEIDIMEQWGSDGPTNTTTGAAHAGNGCQGSSTYQSWNTSISGSYADDYHLYSIIWYENYIGWYVDNELKHFITPSSFSGGFEWPYNTDNWYIILNLAITNSGPNNITIFPSNIMVDYVRVYQSTDIMGCTNPQASNYNPNAQFDDGSCVENINFNVDMNCSGENPETVYITGPFNNWCCNCNPMSDDDGDGIWSATYSFGNNDGQLEYKYCIDNWASQENLLDDLLEGNGSCVEVTDYSNYANRKLYLTGSDITTNDVYGQCSECVAGCTDPSALNFDPNAVYDNGSCEYNCVSPQLSFSINMDGPLPDGYSQVVINGSWNGWQAWGVTLQDDDNDYIWEGTGELPTGENQFVVAYTGVADQWSGWGVVGYAPIGSSCDFYPNDTYGNYGIDLECGDNIQLPTVCFNSCDNCYEPISGCT
;
A
#
# COMPACT_ATOMS: atom_id res chain seq x y z
N MET A 1 55.47 16.98 0.58
CA MET A 1 54.16 17.29 -0.03
C MET A 1 53.10 17.05 1.02
N ARG A 2 52.39 18.09 1.47
CA ARG A 2 51.20 17.96 2.32
C ARG A 2 50.00 18.32 1.45
N PHE A 3 49.14 17.35 1.15
CA PHE A 3 47.87 17.58 0.49
C PHE A 3 46.87 18.07 1.54
N ALA A 4 46.31 19.26 1.33
CA ALA A 4 45.17 19.76 2.09
C ALA A 4 43.90 19.33 1.36
N LEU A 5 43.07 18.51 2.01
CA LEU A 5 41.73 18.18 1.55
C LEU A 5 40.82 19.38 1.90
N ILE A 6 40.25 20.03 0.88
CA ILE A 6 39.21 21.04 1.07
C ILE A 6 37.87 20.30 0.97
N VAL A 7 37.21 20.10 2.11
CA VAL A 7 35.84 19.59 2.17
C VAL A 7 34.90 20.79 2.00
N SER A 8 34.21 20.84 0.86
CA SER A 8 33.15 21.81 0.59
C SER A 8 31.85 21.33 1.25
N PHE A 9 31.46 21.94 2.36
CA PHE A 9 30.11 21.79 2.91
C PHE A 9 29.12 22.60 2.05
N LEU A 10 28.27 21.91 1.30
CA LEU A 10 27.06 22.50 0.71
C LEU A 10 26.04 22.69 1.84
N ILE A 11 25.88 23.93 2.28
CA ILE A 11 24.82 24.31 3.22
C ILE A 11 23.55 24.48 2.39
N TYR A 12 22.64 23.50 2.45
CA TYR A 12 21.27 23.67 1.96
C TYR A 12 20.53 24.56 2.95
N THR A 13 20.40 25.85 2.65
CA THR A 13 19.49 26.74 3.36
C THR A 13 18.07 26.51 2.83
N SER A 14 17.25 25.78 3.59
CA SER A 14 15.81 25.71 3.37
C SER A 14 15.22 27.11 3.65
N TYR A 15 14.84 27.84 2.62
CA TYR A 15 14.10 29.08 2.78
C TYR A 15 12.65 28.73 3.10
N ILE A 16 12.27 28.77 4.37
CA ILE A 16 10.85 28.81 4.75
C ILE A 16 10.35 30.21 4.36
N LYS A 17 9.68 30.32 3.21
CA LYS A 17 8.95 31.54 2.87
C LYS A 17 7.64 31.53 3.67
N ALA A 18 7.42 32.58 4.45
CA ALA A 18 6.11 32.83 5.03
C ALA A 18 5.10 33.11 3.90
N GLN A 19 3.87 32.64 4.08
CA GLN A 19 2.76 32.84 3.12
C GLN A 19 2.49 34.34 2.95
N ASN A 20 2.49 34.83 1.71
CA ASN A 20 2.32 36.26 1.41
C ASN A 20 0.85 36.57 1.10
N TRP A 21 0.10 36.96 2.11
CA TRP A 21 -1.30 37.37 1.98
C TRP A 21 -1.43 38.86 1.61
N GLU A 22 -2.03 39.16 0.45
CA GLU A 22 -2.44 40.49 0.01
C GLU A 22 -3.92 40.72 0.34
N LEU A 23 -4.24 41.79 1.08
CA LEU A 23 -5.62 42.17 1.39
C LEU A 23 -6.31 42.70 0.12
N ILE A 24 -7.34 42.00 -0.37
CA ILE A 24 -8.06 42.38 -1.59
C ILE A 24 -9.41 43.06 -1.31
N TRP A 25 -9.99 42.81 -0.12
CA TRP A 25 -11.24 43.42 0.30
C TRP A 25 -11.36 43.38 1.82
N SER A 26 -11.98 44.42 2.39
CA SER A 26 -12.40 44.40 3.80
C SER A 26 -13.59 45.31 4.07
N ASP A 27 -14.27 45.01 5.17
CA ASP A 27 -15.14 45.95 5.87
C ASP A 27 -14.74 46.02 7.34
N GLU A 28 -14.23 47.18 7.74
CA GLU A 28 -13.83 47.50 9.12
C GLU A 28 -14.95 48.24 9.87
N PHE A 29 -16.14 48.36 9.27
CA PHE A 29 -17.34 48.98 9.86
C PHE A 29 -17.12 50.38 10.47
N ASN A 30 -16.16 51.15 9.93
CA ASN A 30 -15.79 52.49 10.40
C ASN A 30 -16.82 53.59 10.07
N GLY A 31 -17.88 53.27 9.33
CA GLY A 31 -18.94 54.21 8.97
C GLY A 31 -19.95 54.45 10.10
N ASN A 32 -21.03 55.15 9.77
CA ASN A 32 -22.19 55.35 10.66
C ASN A 32 -23.40 54.48 10.27
N SER A 33 -23.25 53.65 9.24
CA SER A 33 -24.27 52.75 8.71
C SER A 33 -23.58 51.63 7.92
N LEU A 34 -24.27 50.52 7.72
CA LEU A 34 -23.78 49.45 6.86
C LEU A 34 -23.56 49.97 5.43
N SER A 35 -22.38 49.71 4.86
CA SER A 35 -22.04 50.17 3.52
C SER A 35 -22.88 49.45 2.47
N SER A 36 -23.74 50.18 1.77
CA SER A 36 -24.54 49.62 0.68
C SER A 36 -23.69 49.24 -0.54
N ASN A 37 -22.43 49.68 -0.61
CA ASN A 37 -21.47 49.22 -1.63
C ASN A 37 -20.94 47.82 -1.32
N ASN A 38 -20.93 47.41 -0.05
CA ASN A 38 -20.42 46.12 0.39
C ASN A 38 -21.54 45.11 0.60
N TRP A 39 -22.66 45.53 1.23
CA TRP A 39 -23.66 44.61 1.77
C TRP A 39 -25.06 44.89 1.26
N THR A 40 -25.82 43.83 1.02
CA THR A 40 -27.27 43.83 0.78
C THR A 40 -27.96 43.11 1.93
N HIS A 41 -29.04 43.70 2.46
CA HIS A 41 -29.92 43.00 3.40
C HIS A 41 -30.84 42.05 2.65
N GLU A 42 -30.88 40.79 3.08
CA GLU A 42 -31.99 39.91 2.75
C GLU A 42 -33.13 40.17 3.72
N VAL A 43 -34.36 40.25 3.22
CA VAL A 43 -35.53 40.70 3.98
C VAL A 43 -36.60 39.62 4.01
N GLY A 44 -37.21 39.41 5.18
CA GLY A 44 -38.28 38.46 5.40
C GLY A 44 -37.81 37.10 5.92
N THR A 45 -38.65 36.09 5.69
CA THR A 45 -38.47 34.72 6.23
C THR A 45 -37.97 33.72 5.19
N GLY A 46 -37.60 34.20 3.99
CA GLY A 46 -37.20 33.34 2.89
C GLY A 46 -38.27 32.32 2.50
N ASN A 47 -37.86 31.30 1.77
CA ASN A 47 -38.72 30.14 1.50
C ASN A 47 -38.64 29.16 2.69
N TRP A 48 -39.77 28.77 3.28
CA TRP A 48 -39.83 27.77 4.36
C TRP A 48 -38.97 28.09 5.61
N GLY A 49 -38.87 29.37 5.99
CA GLY A 49 -37.98 29.79 7.09
C GLY A 49 -36.52 29.61 6.71
N TRP A 50 -36.15 30.15 5.55
CA TRP A 50 -34.83 30.00 4.92
C TRP A 50 -34.35 28.55 4.70
N GLY A 51 -35.29 27.61 4.55
CA GLY A 51 -35.03 26.18 4.36
C GLY A 51 -34.92 25.38 5.67
N ASN A 52 -34.79 26.06 6.81
CA ASN A 52 -34.51 25.44 8.11
C ASN A 52 -35.66 25.62 9.13
N GLY A 53 -36.79 26.21 8.72
CA GLY A 53 -37.91 26.50 9.62
C GLY A 53 -37.59 27.59 10.66
N GLU A 54 -36.69 28.50 10.32
CA GLU A 54 -36.25 29.62 11.16
C GLU A 54 -37.40 30.58 11.50
N LEU A 55 -37.34 31.20 12.69
CA LEU A 55 -38.46 31.98 13.25
C LEU A 55 -38.38 33.49 13.04
N GLN A 56 -37.19 34.03 12.76
CA GLN A 56 -36.97 35.46 12.61
C GLN A 56 -37.47 36.01 11.27
N TYR A 57 -37.94 37.26 11.30
CA TYR A 57 -38.08 38.09 10.12
C TYR A 57 -36.80 38.93 9.94
N TYR A 58 -36.05 38.72 8.87
CA TYR A 58 -34.87 39.54 8.59
C TYR A 58 -35.25 40.93 8.09
N GLN A 59 -34.61 41.97 8.61
CA GLN A 59 -34.79 43.36 8.19
C GLN A 59 -33.55 44.21 8.46
N SER A 60 -33.48 45.38 7.82
CA SER A 60 -32.32 46.28 7.91
C SER A 60 -32.11 46.89 9.29
N ASP A 61 -33.19 47.15 10.03
CA ASP A 61 -33.18 47.89 11.30
C ASP A 61 -32.49 47.13 12.45
N ASN A 62 -32.19 45.85 12.21
CA ASN A 62 -31.46 44.96 13.10
C ASN A 62 -29.93 44.97 12.83
N SER A 63 -29.46 45.75 11.85
CA SER A 63 -28.03 46.00 11.63
C SER A 63 -27.65 47.40 12.09
N ILE A 64 -26.76 47.49 13.07
CA ILE A 64 -26.29 48.77 13.62
C ILE A 64 -24.79 48.85 13.42
N VAL A 65 -24.32 49.90 12.74
CA VAL A 65 -22.88 50.17 12.60
C VAL A 65 -22.52 51.37 13.46
N SER A 66 -21.63 51.17 14.41
CA SER A 66 -21.13 52.22 15.29
C SER A 66 -19.77 51.87 15.88
N ASN A 67 -18.93 52.88 16.12
CA ASN A 67 -17.62 52.72 16.77
C ASN A 67 -16.70 51.67 16.10
N GLY A 68 -16.73 51.60 14.76
CA GLY A 68 -15.89 50.64 14.01
C GLY A 68 -16.39 49.21 14.04
N LYS A 69 -17.67 48.97 14.35
CA LYS A 69 -18.24 47.63 14.53
C LYS A 69 -19.62 47.50 13.92
N LEU A 70 -19.92 46.30 13.44
CA LEU A 70 -21.27 45.89 13.10
C LEU A 70 -21.88 45.10 14.28
N THR A 71 -23.06 45.51 14.70
CA THR A 71 -23.94 44.74 15.59
C THR A 71 -25.10 44.19 14.77
N ILE A 72 -25.29 42.86 14.80
CA ILE A 72 -26.51 42.22 14.32
C ILE A 72 -27.33 41.83 15.55
N GLU A 73 -28.47 42.50 15.72
CA GLU A 73 -29.32 42.38 16.91
C GLU A 73 -30.57 41.55 16.61
N ALA A 74 -30.81 40.51 17.38
CA ALA A 74 -32.07 39.79 17.42
C ALA A 74 -33.01 40.46 18.45
N ARG A 75 -34.28 40.64 18.09
CA ARG A 75 -35.30 41.28 18.93
C ARG A 75 -36.55 40.40 19.02
N GLU A 76 -37.23 40.50 20.16
CA GLU A 76 -38.65 40.19 20.25
C GLU A 76 -39.47 41.36 19.69
N GLU A 77 -40.53 41.04 18.97
CA GLU A 77 -41.44 41.98 18.34
C GLU A 77 -42.86 41.71 18.87
N PRO A 78 -43.22 42.17 20.09
CA PRO A 78 -44.46 41.77 20.76
C PRO A 78 -45.74 42.13 19.98
N GLU A 79 -45.68 43.22 19.22
CA GLU A 79 -46.79 43.68 18.37
C GLU A 79 -46.87 42.91 17.04
N GLY A 80 -45.86 42.08 16.74
CA GLY A 80 -45.71 41.35 15.49
C GLY A 80 -45.28 42.24 14.33
N LEU A 81 -44.20 41.88 13.64
CA LEU A 81 -43.85 42.46 12.34
C LEU A 81 -44.70 41.81 11.25
N LEU A 82 -45.41 42.62 10.49
CA LEU A 82 -46.22 42.14 9.38
C LEU A 82 -45.33 41.82 8.18
N GLY A 83 -45.16 40.52 7.94
CA GLY A 83 -44.43 40.01 6.79
C GLY A 83 -45.29 39.86 5.54
N GLN A 84 -44.88 38.95 4.66
CA GLN A 84 -45.65 38.59 3.48
C GLN A 84 -47.03 38.06 3.90
N TRP A 85 -48.08 38.40 3.13
CA TRP A 85 -49.46 37.97 3.40
C TRP A 85 -50.04 38.42 4.75
N ASN A 86 -49.45 39.45 5.37
CA ASN A 86 -49.93 40.02 6.63
C ASN A 86 -49.88 39.02 7.80
N VAL A 87 -48.94 38.07 7.73
CA VAL A 87 -48.64 37.14 8.82
C VAL A 87 -47.71 37.84 9.82
N PRO A 88 -48.05 37.86 11.12
CA PRO A 88 -47.20 38.46 12.14
C PRO A 88 -46.00 37.57 12.46
N HIS A 89 -44.83 38.18 12.58
CA HIS A 89 -43.58 37.56 13.04
C HIS A 89 -43.14 38.21 14.34
N TYR A 90 -42.90 37.40 15.37
CA TYR A 90 -42.63 37.87 16.73
C TYR A 90 -41.14 37.99 17.06
N TYR A 91 -40.28 37.69 16.08
CA TYR A 91 -38.86 37.89 16.21
C TYR A 91 -38.30 38.56 14.97
N SER A 92 -37.31 39.43 15.15
CA SER A 92 -36.58 40.08 14.06
C SER A 92 -35.09 39.93 14.22
N SER A 93 -34.36 39.96 13.11
CA SER A 93 -32.89 39.91 13.09
C SER A 93 -32.37 40.48 11.77
N SER A 94 -31.09 40.30 11.47
CA SER A 94 -30.49 40.64 10.17
C SER A 94 -29.75 39.49 9.51
N ARG A 95 -29.78 39.49 8.18
CA ARG A 95 -28.97 38.68 7.28
C ARG A 95 -28.43 39.58 6.17
N ILE A 96 -27.12 39.68 6.08
CA ILE A 96 -26.43 40.54 5.11
C ILE A 96 -25.54 39.70 4.21
N ILE A 97 -25.53 40.06 2.93
CA ILE A 97 -24.78 39.35 1.88
C ILE A 97 -23.95 40.31 1.05
N THR A 98 -22.82 39.83 0.53
CA THR A 98 -21.98 40.55 -0.43
C THR A 98 -22.29 40.19 -1.89
N ARG A 99 -23.28 39.33 -2.14
CA ARG A 99 -23.68 38.88 -3.50
C ARG A 99 -23.83 40.06 -4.47
N ASN A 100 -23.21 39.95 -5.65
CA ASN A 100 -23.16 40.97 -6.70
C ASN A 100 -22.51 42.32 -6.28
N LYS A 101 -21.80 42.36 -5.15
CA LYS A 101 -21.06 43.53 -4.65
C LYS A 101 -19.58 43.20 -4.46
N PHE A 102 -19.32 42.09 -3.78
CA PHE A 102 -18.02 41.48 -3.67
C PHE A 102 -18.17 39.96 -3.68
N ASP A 103 -17.33 39.31 -4.47
CA ASP A 103 -17.19 37.88 -4.51
C ASP A 103 -15.74 37.53 -4.81
N PHE A 104 -15.32 36.36 -4.35
CA PHE A 104 -13.95 35.89 -4.50
C PHE A 104 -13.94 34.39 -4.69
N ARG A 105 -12.84 33.88 -5.25
CA ARG A 105 -12.52 32.46 -5.26
C ARG A 105 -11.10 32.29 -4.79
N TYR A 106 -10.93 31.36 -3.86
CA TYR A 106 -9.67 31.08 -3.17
C TYR A 106 -9.13 32.24 -2.34
N GLY A 107 -8.23 31.90 -1.43
CA GLY A 107 -7.56 32.81 -0.52
C GLY A 107 -7.96 32.59 0.93
N LYS A 108 -7.70 33.59 1.77
CA LYS A 108 -8.09 33.60 3.18
C LYS A 108 -9.26 34.54 3.36
N VAL A 109 -10.34 34.08 3.99
CA VAL A 109 -11.44 34.93 4.47
C VAL A 109 -11.53 34.79 5.97
N GLU A 110 -11.62 35.91 6.67
CA GLU A 110 -11.65 35.94 8.13
C GLU A 110 -12.62 37.02 8.64
N ALA A 111 -13.19 36.76 9.81
CA ALA A 111 -13.96 37.74 10.57
C ALA A 111 -13.64 37.62 12.06
N SER A 112 -13.50 38.76 12.73
CA SER A 112 -13.42 38.81 14.19
C SER A 112 -14.81 39.05 14.76
N ILE A 113 -15.37 38.01 15.39
CA ILE A 113 -16.76 37.97 15.82
C ILE A 113 -16.81 37.63 17.31
N LYS A 114 -17.55 38.43 18.07
CA LYS A 114 -18.04 38.08 19.39
C LYS A 114 -19.47 37.58 19.24
N THR A 115 -19.71 36.32 19.58
CA THR A 115 -21.01 35.68 19.36
C THR A 115 -21.97 35.96 20.51
N ILE A 116 -22.88 35.03 20.80
CA ILE A 116 -24.07 35.25 21.63
C ILE A 116 -24.41 33.99 22.43
N ASP A 117 -24.81 34.21 23.69
CA ASP A 117 -25.39 33.18 24.55
C ASP A 117 -26.92 33.22 24.47
N GLY A 118 -27.54 32.06 24.64
CA GLY A 118 -29.00 31.94 24.77
C GLY A 118 -29.59 30.90 23.84
N GLN A 119 -30.47 30.08 24.39
CA GLN A 119 -31.18 29.04 23.66
C GLN A 119 -31.88 29.60 22.42
N GLY A 120 -31.70 28.89 21.30
CA GLY A 120 -32.39 29.20 20.06
C GLY A 120 -31.71 30.25 19.18
N PHE A 121 -30.67 30.95 19.64
CA PHE A 121 -29.84 31.77 18.76
C PHE A 121 -28.94 30.90 17.88
N TRP A 122 -28.80 31.28 16.60
CA TRP A 122 -27.95 30.61 15.63
C TRP A 122 -27.19 31.63 14.78
N PRO A 123 -26.06 32.16 15.28
CA PRO A 123 -25.18 33.00 14.47
C PRO A 123 -24.42 32.17 13.42
N ALA A 124 -24.23 32.76 12.24
CA ALA A 124 -23.48 32.13 11.16
C ALA A 124 -22.63 33.15 10.37
N PHE A 125 -21.43 32.71 9.99
CA PHE A 125 -20.52 33.34 9.04
C PHE A 125 -20.13 32.30 7.98
N TRP A 126 -20.54 32.52 6.74
CA TRP A 126 -20.55 31.46 5.73
C TRP A 126 -20.55 32.04 4.32
N LEU A 127 -20.39 31.16 3.34
CA LEU A 127 -20.25 31.49 1.93
C LEU A 127 -21.24 30.67 1.09
N LEU A 128 -21.75 31.31 0.04
CA LEU A 128 -22.45 30.62 -1.05
C LEU A 128 -21.88 31.06 -2.41
N PRO A 129 -22.00 30.21 -3.45
CA PRO A 129 -21.61 30.57 -4.81
C PRO A 129 -22.58 31.62 -5.38
N ASN A 130 -22.06 32.53 -6.20
CA ASN A 130 -22.88 33.49 -6.96
C ASN A 130 -23.76 32.79 -8.01
N GLY A 131 -23.24 31.70 -8.58
CA GLY A 131 -23.90 30.89 -9.61
C GLY A 131 -24.52 29.62 -9.05
N GLY A 132 -25.33 28.98 -9.90
CA GLY A 132 -25.82 27.63 -9.65
C GLY A 132 -26.93 27.53 -8.60
N CYS A 133 -26.98 26.39 -7.93
CA CYS A 133 -28.06 26.02 -7.02
C CYS A 133 -27.53 25.17 -5.86
N TRP A 134 -28.29 25.17 -4.78
CA TRP A 134 -28.03 24.30 -3.64
C TRP A 134 -28.71 22.92 -3.85
N PRO A 135 -28.09 21.80 -3.45
CA PRO A 135 -26.74 21.67 -2.85
C PRO A 135 -25.58 21.51 -3.86
N GLU A 136 -25.87 21.42 -5.17
CA GLU A 136 -24.90 21.07 -6.22
C GLU A 136 -23.66 21.97 -6.26
N ASN A 137 -23.84 23.29 -6.14
CA ASN A 137 -22.74 24.25 -6.19
C ASN A 137 -22.07 24.51 -4.83
N GLY A 138 -22.54 23.81 -3.80
CA GLY A 138 -21.97 23.79 -2.46
C GLY A 138 -22.30 24.98 -1.56
N GLU A 139 -21.80 24.86 -0.33
CA GLU A 139 -21.90 25.82 0.77
C GLU A 139 -20.65 25.67 1.65
N ILE A 140 -20.10 26.78 2.17
CA ILE A 140 -18.96 26.74 3.10
C ILE A 140 -19.31 27.56 4.34
N ASP A 141 -19.51 26.86 5.46
CA ASP A 141 -19.80 27.45 6.76
C ASP A 141 -18.50 27.64 7.51
N ILE A 142 -18.02 28.89 7.58
CA ILE A 142 -16.77 29.25 8.25
C ILE A 142 -16.96 29.14 9.77
N MET A 143 -18.12 29.58 10.25
CA MET A 143 -18.52 29.47 11.64
C MET A 143 -20.03 29.38 11.76
N GLU A 144 -20.51 28.38 12.51
CA GLU A 144 -21.84 28.38 13.09
C GLU A 144 -21.81 28.00 14.56
N GLN A 145 -22.84 28.41 15.29
CA GLN A 145 -23.05 28.03 16.68
C GLN A 145 -24.55 27.86 16.96
N TRP A 146 -24.90 26.89 17.80
CA TRP A 146 -26.26 26.78 18.34
C TRP A 146 -26.24 27.16 19.81
N GLY A 147 -26.92 28.26 20.12
CA GLY A 147 -27.12 28.71 21.49
C GLY A 147 -27.94 27.73 22.29
N SER A 148 -27.56 27.53 23.55
CA SER A 148 -28.18 26.58 24.48
C SER A 148 -28.55 27.25 25.82
N ASP A 149 -29.11 26.47 26.75
CA ASP A 149 -29.39 26.89 28.15
C ASP A 149 -28.11 27.00 29.01
N GLY A 150 -27.12 27.73 28.50
CA GLY A 150 -25.80 27.86 29.06
C GLY A 150 -24.86 28.64 28.13
N PRO A 151 -23.56 28.69 28.47
CA PRO A 151 -22.57 29.35 27.62
C PRO A 151 -22.50 28.65 26.25
N THR A 152 -22.51 29.43 25.18
CA THR A 152 -22.23 28.97 23.81
C THR A 152 -20.73 28.67 23.69
N ASN A 153 -20.32 27.51 24.19
CA ASN A 153 -18.92 27.13 24.31
C ASN A 153 -18.39 26.28 23.15
N THR A 154 -19.23 25.97 22.17
CA THR A 154 -18.92 25.10 21.04
C THR A 154 -19.19 25.84 19.74
N THR A 155 -18.25 25.75 18.81
CA THR A 155 -18.35 26.30 17.47
C THR A 155 -18.08 25.22 16.45
N THR A 156 -18.74 25.34 15.30
CA THR A 156 -18.65 24.39 14.19
C THR A 156 -18.28 25.13 12.90
N GLY A 157 -17.86 24.36 11.91
CA GLY A 157 -17.86 24.75 10.51
C GLY A 157 -18.18 23.53 9.65
N ALA A 158 -18.62 23.78 8.42
CA ALA A 158 -19.05 22.73 7.51
C ALA A 158 -18.78 23.10 6.06
N ALA A 159 -18.80 22.09 5.19
CA ALA A 159 -18.76 22.25 3.76
C ALA A 159 -19.76 21.27 3.15
N HIS A 160 -20.76 21.81 2.46
CA HIS A 160 -21.82 21.03 1.83
C HIS A 160 -21.53 20.82 0.35
N ALA A 161 -21.86 19.64 -0.15
CA ALA A 161 -21.83 19.26 -1.56
C ALA A 161 -23.10 18.48 -1.91
N GLY A 162 -23.42 18.35 -3.20
CA GLY A 162 -24.63 17.64 -3.59
C GLY A 162 -24.70 17.29 -5.08
N ASN A 163 -25.69 16.48 -5.42
CA ASN A 163 -25.88 15.95 -6.77
C ASN A 163 -27.15 16.51 -7.41
N GLY A 164 -27.05 17.67 -8.04
CA GLY A 164 -28.17 18.34 -8.70
C GLY A 164 -28.89 19.38 -7.83
N CYS A 165 -29.47 20.40 -8.46
CA CYS A 165 -30.40 21.32 -7.81
C CYS A 165 -31.56 20.54 -7.19
N GLN A 166 -31.69 20.53 -5.85
CA GLN A 166 -32.67 19.73 -5.10
C GLN A 166 -32.42 18.20 -5.06
N GLY A 167 -31.22 17.76 -5.41
CA GLY A 167 -30.82 16.36 -5.23
C GLY A 167 -30.38 16.04 -3.80
N SER A 168 -29.74 14.88 -3.63
CA SER A 168 -29.10 14.51 -2.37
C SER A 168 -27.97 15.49 -2.03
N SER A 169 -27.82 15.79 -0.74
CA SER A 169 -26.68 16.52 -0.21
C SER A 169 -25.85 15.63 0.73
N THR A 170 -24.59 16.01 0.89
CA THR A 170 -23.67 15.51 1.90
C THR A 170 -22.86 16.68 2.45
N TYR A 171 -22.21 16.50 3.59
CA TYR A 171 -21.35 17.53 4.14
C TYR A 171 -20.20 16.92 4.95
N GLN A 172 -19.10 17.67 5.00
CA GLN A 172 -18.04 17.47 5.98
C GLN A 172 -18.15 18.56 7.03
N SER A 173 -17.94 18.22 8.30
CA SER A 173 -18.08 19.16 9.41
C SER A 173 -17.12 18.85 10.54
N TRP A 174 -16.94 19.84 11.42
CA TRP A 174 -16.10 19.74 12.60
C TRP A 174 -16.70 20.60 13.71
N ASN A 175 -16.34 20.31 14.96
CA ASN A 175 -16.64 21.20 16.07
C ASN A 175 -15.46 21.25 17.05
N THR A 176 -15.35 22.37 17.77
CA THR A 176 -14.41 22.52 18.89
C THR A 176 -15.05 23.32 20.02
N SER A 177 -14.66 22.98 21.25
CA SER A 177 -15.15 23.67 22.45
C SER A 177 -14.04 24.38 23.20
N ILE A 178 -14.40 25.43 23.94
CA ILE A 178 -13.50 26.17 24.84
C ILE A 178 -13.99 26.11 26.29
N SER A 179 -13.13 26.53 27.22
CA SER A 179 -13.54 26.83 28.59
C SER A 179 -14.12 28.25 28.63
N GLY A 180 -15.40 28.41 28.99
CA GLY A 180 -16.11 29.69 28.93
C GLY A 180 -17.12 29.72 27.78
N SER A 181 -17.44 30.91 27.26
CA SER A 181 -18.30 31.10 26.09
C SER A 181 -17.58 31.82 24.96
N TYR A 182 -17.88 31.48 23.71
CA TYR A 182 -17.50 32.29 22.54
C TYR A 182 -18.20 33.67 22.53
N ALA A 183 -19.23 33.84 23.37
CA ALA A 183 -19.89 35.10 23.64
C ALA A 183 -19.17 35.98 24.69
N ASP A 184 -18.07 35.52 25.29
CA ASP A 184 -17.32 36.29 26.29
C ASP A 184 -16.39 37.32 25.64
N ASP A 185 -15.76 36.98 24.51
CA ASP A 185 -14.80 37.85 23.80
C ASP A 185 -14.89 37.69 22.27
N TYR A 186 -14.15 38.50 21.54
CA TYR A 186 -13.98 38.36 20.09
C TYR A 186 -13.05 37.19 19.79
N HIS A 187 -13.47 36.35 18.85
CA HIS A 187 -12.66 35.27 18.29
C HIS A 187 -12.48 35.47 16.79
N LEU A 188 -11.34 35.01 16.26
CA LEU A 188 -11.06 35.05 14.84
C LEU A 188 -11.52 33.75 14.19
N TYR A 189 -12.53 33.84 13.33
CA TYR A 189 -12.99 32.72 12.51
C TYR A 189 -12.51 32.90 11.09
N SER A 190 -11.85 31.89 10.51
CA SER A 190 -11.33 32.00 9.15
C SER A 190 -11.26 30.67 8.42
N ILE A 191 -11.25 30.75 7.09
CA ILE A 191 -10.79 29.65 6.26
C ILE A 191 -9.61 30.08 5.40
N ILE A 192 -8.76 29.11 5.07
CA ILE A 192 -7.83 29.18 3.95
C ILE A 192 -8.34 28.21 2.89
N TRP A 193 -8.61 28.72 1.70
CA TRP A 193 -9.24 27.98 0.60
C TRP A 193 -8.40 28.07 -0.67
N TYR A 194 -8.09 26.91 -1.23
CA TYR A 194 -7.39 26.70 -2.49
C TYR A 194 -8.17 25.70 -3.37
N GLU A 195 -7.67 25.44 -4.57
CA GLU A 195 -8.33 24.57 -5.55
C GLU A 195 -8.70 23.18 -4.99
N ASN A 196 -7.83 22.57 -4.20
CA ASN A 196 -8.03 21.22 -3.65
C ASN A 196 -7.98 21.17 -2.12
N TYR A 197 -8.17 22.30 -1.45
CA TYR A 197 -8.02 22.38 0.00
C TYR A 197 -8.92 23.47 0.59
N ILE A 198 -9.63 23.15 1.66
CA ILE A 198 -10.24 24.15 2.54
C ILE A 198 -9.87 23.79 3.98
N GLY A 199 -9.24 24.72 4.70
CA GLY A 199 -8.89 24.58 6.11
C GLY A 199 -9.61 25.63 6.96
N TRP A 200 -10.21 25.21 8.07
CA TRP A 200 -10.90 26.08 9.04
C TRP A 200 -10.00 26.36 10.23
N TYR A 201 -10.01 27.61 10.68
CA TYR A 201 -9.22 28.08 11.80
C TYR A 201 -10.06 28.89 12.77
N VAL A 202 -9.81 28.68 14.06
CA VAL A 202 -10.30 29.53 15.15
C VAL A 202 -9.07 30.07 15.88
N ASP A 203 -8.99 31.38 16.03
CA ASP A 203 -7.86 32.09 16.66
C ASP A 203 -6.49 31.72 16.07
N ASN A 204 -6.46 31.53 14.74
CA ASN A 204 -5.30 31.08 13.94
C ASN A 204 -4.87 29.63 14.19
N GLU A 205 -5.62 28.84 14.93
CA GLU A 205 -5.39 27.40 15.09
C GLU A 205 -6.23 26.59 14.10
N LEU A 206 -5.59 25.75 13.29
CA LEU A 206 -6.28 24.83 12.37
C LEU A 206 -7.16 23.87 13.19
N LYS A 207 -8.44 23.80 12.85
CA LYS A 207 -9.42 22.91 13.50
C LYS A 207 -9.81 21.74 12.60
N HIS A 208 -9.91 21.99 11.30
CA HIS A 208 -10.32 20.99 10.33
C HIS A 208 -9.83 21.36 8.94
N PHE A 209 -9.68 20.38 8.07
CA PHE A 209 -9.48 20.62 6.65
C PHE A 209 -10.13 19.52 5.82
N ILE A 210 -10.47 19.86 4.59
CA ILE A 210 -10.97 18.94 3.59
C ILE A 210 -10.25 19.14 2.27
N THR A 211 -10.28 18.08 1.47
CA THR A 211 -9.78 17.98 0.09
C THR A 211 -10.89 17.38 -0.79
N PRO A 212 -10.76 17.36 -2.14
CA PRO A 212 -11.72 16.69 -3.01
C PRO A 212 -12.10 15.29 -2.56
N SER A 213 -11.15 14.55 -2.01
CA SER A 213 -11.34 13.18 -1.56
C SER A 213 -12.08 13.04 -0.24
N SER A 214 -12.31 14.13 0.50
CA SER A 214 -13.17 14.11 1.67
C SER A 214 -14.63 13.82 1.32
N PHE A 215 -15.02 13.89 0.04
CA PHE A 215 -16.32 13.47 -0.44
C PHE A 215 -16.21 12.13 -1.17
N SER A 216 -17.00 11.15 -0.72
CA SER A 216 -17.11 9.81 -1.33
C SER A 216 -18.54 9.57 -1.83
N GLY A 217 -18.80 8.47 -2.53
CA GLY A 217 -20.18 8.11 -2.94
C GLY A 217 -20.73 8.88 -4.14
N GLY A 218 -19.84 9.41 -5.01
CA GLY A 218 -20.23 10.07 -6.26
C GLY A 218 -20.69 11.52 -6.09
N PHE A 219 -20.28 12.20 -5.02
CA PHE A 219 -20.41 13.65 -4.89
C PHE A 219 -19.16 14.32 -5.43
N GLU A 220 -19.33 15.33 -6.28
CA GLU A 220 -18.22 16.11 -6.84
C GLU A 220 -17.76 17.21 -5.88
N TRP A 221 -16.52 17.66 -6.01
CA TRP A 221 -15.96 18.82 -5.30
C TRP A 221 -16.42 20.13 -5.97
N PRO A 222 -17.37 20.88 -5.40
CA PRO A 222 -17.98 22.02 -6.09
C PRO A 222 -17.20 23.33 -5.94
N TYR A 223 -16.20 23.36 -5.05
CA TYR A 223 -15.51 24.58 -4.61
C TYR A 223 -14.48 25.13 -5.62
N ASN A 224 -14.58 24.76 -6.90
CA ASN A 224 -13.70 25.24 -7.97
C ASN A 224 -14.43 26.02 -9.08
N THR A 225 -15.76 25.93 -9.17
CA THR A 225 -16.47 26.37 -10.38
C THR A 225 -16.89 27.85 -10.34
N ASP A 226 -17.31 28.35 -9.16
CA ASP A 226 -17.90 29.67 -9.01
C ASP A 226 -17.05 30.63 -8.16
N ASN A 227 -17.34 31.93 -8.27
CA ASN A 227 -16.97 32.90 -7.22
C ASN A 227 -18.03 32.89 -6.12
N TRP A 228 -17.59 33.14 -4.89
CA TRP A 228 -18.38 32.99 -3.69
C TRP A 228 -18.52 34.31 -2.96
N TYR A 229 -19.69 34.54 -2.38
CA TYR A 229 -20.01 35.73 -1.62
C TYR A 229 -20.22 35.39 -0.15
N ILE A 230 -19.89 36.35 0.69
CA ILE A 230 -19.98 36.28 2.14
C ILE A 230 -21.41 36.52 2.61
N ILE A 231 -21.81 35.77 3.64
CA ILE A 231 -23.06 35.91 4.38
C ILE A 231 -22.74 36.01 5.88
N LEU A 232 -23.40 36.96 6.55
CA LEU A 232 -23.45 37.07 8.00
C LEU A 232 -24.90 37.17 8.44
N ASN A 233 -25.30 36.35 9.42
CA ASN A 233 -26.63 36.43 10.01
C ASN A 233 -26.65 35.96 11.46
N LEU A 234 -27.75 36.31 12.11
CA LEU A 234 -28.17 35.75 13.40
C LEU A 234 -29.57 35.17 13.22
N ALA A 235 -29.67 33.86 13.00
CA ALA A 235 -30.94 33.16 12.92
C ALA A 235 -31.50 32.86 14.31
N ILE A 236 -32.78 32.50 14.35
CA ILE A 236 -33.48 31.92 15.49
C ILE A 236 -34.02 30.56 15.04
N THR A 237 -33.54 29.50 15.69
CA THR A 237 -33.84 28.12 15.33
C THR A 237 -35.34 27.82 15.43
N ASN A 238 -35.78 26.74 14.78
CA ASN A 238 -37.16 26.28 14.83
C ASN A 238 -37.65 25.89 16.25
N SER A 239 -36.73 25.49 17.15
CA SER A 239 -37.03 25.24 18.57
C SER A 239 -37.36 26.54 19.29
N GLY A 240 -36.85 27.65 18.76
CA GLY A 240 -37.03 28.99 19.28
C GLY A 240 -36.32 29.25 20.60
N PRO A 241 -36.45 30.48 21.10
CA PRO A 241 -36.02 30.88 22.43
C PRO A 241 -36.86 30.20 23.52
N ASN A 242 -36.31 30.17 24.73
CA ASN A 242 -37.06 29.78 25.92
C ASN A 242 -37.22 30.95 26.91
N ASN A 243 -37.80 30.69 28.07
CA ASN A 243 -38.12 31.70 29.07
C ASN A 243 -36.92 32.40 29.73
N ILE A 244 -35.70 31.90 29.54
CA ILE A 244 -34.46 32.53 30.04
C ILE A 244 -33.64 33.19 28.92
N THR A 245 -34.06 33.06 27.67
CA THR A 245 -33.38 33.70 26.55
C THR A 245 -33.59 35.20 26.62
N ILE A 246 -32.50 35.98 26.50
CA ILE A 246 -32.53 37.42 26.70
C ILE A 246 -32.70 38.13 25.35
N PHE A 247 -33.66 39.05 25.28
CA PHE A 247 -33.86 39.96 24.16
C PHE A 247 -33.88 41.44 24.62
N PRO A 248 -33.42 42.39 23.78
CA PRO A 248 -32.64 42.14 22.58
C PRO A 248 -31.25 41.58 22.92
N SER A 249 -30.67 40.82 22.01
CA SER A 249 -29.31 40.29 22.13
C SER A 249 -28.66 40.24 20.75
N ASN A 250 -27.33 40.19 20.70
CA ASN A 250 -26.61 40.47 19.46
C ASN A 250 -25.31 39.68 19.33
N ILE A 251 -24.87 39.55 18.07
CA ILE A 251 -23.47 39.32 17.74
C ILE A 251 -22.81 40.63 17.35
N MET A 252 -21.51 40.74 17.61
CA MET A 252 -20.69 41.88 17.21
C MET A 252 -19.56 41.44 16.30
N VAL A 253 -19.39 42.13 15.18
CA VAL A 253 -18.34 41.89 14.20
C VAL A 253 -17.42 43.10 14.15
N ASP A 254 -16.14 42.90 14.45
CA ASP A 254 -15.12 43.95 14.42
C ASP A 254 -14.67 44.25 12.99
N TYR A 255 -14.42 43.21 12.20
CA TYR A 255 -14.10 43.33 10.78
C TYR A 255 -14.42 42.04 10.02
N VAL A 256 -14.50 42.16 8.70
CA VAL A 256 -14.39 41.05 7.75
C VAL A 256 -13.30 41.39 6.74
N ARG A 257 -12.38 40.46 6.49
CA ARG A 257 -11.25 40.65 5.58
C ARG A 257 -11.08 39.46 4.65
N VAL A 258 -10.71 39.74 3.41
CA VAL A 258 -10.39 38.74 2.41
C VAL A 258 -9.01 39.05 1.81
N TYR A 259 -8.17 38.02 1.79
CA TYR A 259 -6.82 38.07 1.29
C TYR A 259 -6.63 37.05 0.18
N GLN A 260 -5.80 37.38 -0.79
CA GLN A 260 -5.30 36.42 -1.78
C GLN A 260 -3.80 36.25 -1.60
N SER A 261 -3.29 35.14 -2.09
CA SER A 261 -1.86 34.92 -2.17
C SER A 261 -1.48 34.65 -3.62
N THR A 262 -0.29 35.10 -4.02
CA THR A 262 0.35 34.67 -5.27
C THR A 262 1.13 33.36 -5.10
N ASP A 263 1.06 32.76 -3.91
CA ASP A 263 1.75 31.52 -3.61
C ASP A 263 1.20 30.40 -4.49
N ILE A 264 2.12 29.68 -5.13
CA ILE A 264 1.78 28.54 -5.98
C ILE A 264 1.62 27.33 -5.07
N MET A 265 0.40 26.82 -4.95
CA MET A 265 0.09 25.54 -4.34
C MET A 265 0.39 24.41 -5.35
N GLY A 266 0.79 23.25 -4.87
CA GLY A 266 0.98 22.05 -5.70
C GLY A 266 1.89 21.05 -5.01
N CYS A 267 1.98 19.84 -5.56
CA CYS A 267 2.86 18.84 -4.98
C CYS A 267 4.31 19.33 -4.88
N THR A 268 4.86 19.36 -3.66
CA THR A 268 6.23 19.84 -3.43
C THR A 268 7.27 18.73 -3.40
N ASN A 269 6.85 17.46 -3.41
CA ASN A 269 7.75 16.31 -3.43
C ASN A 269 8.35 16.09 -4.84
N PRO A 270 9.67 16.23 -5.03
CA PRO A 270 10.33 15.98 -6.32
C PRO A 270 10.26 14.54 -6.83
N GLN A 271 9.86 13.58 -5.99
CA GLN A 271 9.70 12.17 -6.37
C GLN A 271 8.27 11.85 -6.81
N ALA A 272 7.29 12.68 -6.46
CA ALA A 272 5.92 12.45 -6.87
C ALA A 272 5.77 12.65 -8.38
N SER A 273 4.90 11.84 -8.98
CA SER A 273 4.65 11.87 -10.44
C SER A 273 4.05 13.20 -10.92
N ASN A 274 3.37 13.94 -10.05
CA ASN A 274 2.80 15.26 -10.32
C ASN A 274 3.56 16.40 -9.60
N TYR A 275 4.85 16.21 -9.30
CA TYR A 275 5.70 17.25 -8.73
C TYR A 275 5.58 18.59 -9.49
N ASN A 276 5.27 19.66 -8.77
CA ASN A 276 5.25 21.01 -9.30
C ASN A 276 6.50 21.76 -8.81
N PRO A 277 7.52 21.98 -9.67
CA PRO A 277 8.74 22.69 -9.28
C PRO A 277 8.53 24.16 -8.92
N ASN A 278 7.37 24.72 -9.26
CA ASN A 278 7.00 26.09 -8.89
C ASN A 278 6.18 26.14 -7.60
N ALA A 279 5.71 25.00 -7.07
CA ALA A 279 4.95 24.97 -5.83
C ALA A 279 5.82 25.43 -4.66
N GLN A 280 5.27 26.35 -3.87
CA GLN A 280 5.87 26.89 -2.67
C GLN A 280 5.35 26.18 -1.41
N PHE A 281 4.15 25.61 -1.49
CA PHE A 281 3.48 24.91 -0.40
C PHE A 281 2.78 23.67 -0.95
N ASP A 282 2.86 22.59 -0.20
CA ASP A 282 2.18 21.35 -0.54
C ASP A 282 0.67 21.50 -0.33
N ASP A 283 -0.10 21.12 -1.34
CA ASP A 283 -1.56 21.13 -1.31
C ASP A 283 -2.15 19.74 -1.07
N GLY A 284 -1.32 18.76 -0.70
CA GLY A 284 -1.72 17.37 -0.53
C GLY A 284 -2.00 16.65 -1.85
N SER A 285 -1.72 17.28 -3.00
CA SER A 285 -1.97 16.66 -4.30
C SER A 285 -0.90 15.64 -4.70
N CYS A 286 0.20 15.48 -3.95
CA CYS A 286 1.28 14.58 -4.34
C CYS A 286 0.81 13.16 -4.64
N VAL A 287 1.10 12.70 -5.86
CA VAL A 287 0.84 11.35 -6.35
C VAL A 287 2.12 10.54 -6.23
N GLU A 288 2.12 9.61 -5.29
CA GLU A 288 3.23 8.69 -5.01
C GLU A 288 3.24 7.50 -5.97
N ASN A 289 4.42 6.94 -6.21
CA ASN A 289 4.54 5.60 -6.79
C ASN A 289 4.64 4.57 -5.66
N ILE A 290 3.84 3.52 -5.76
CA ILE A 290 3.90 2.37 -4.86
C ILE A 290 4.42 1.18 -5.66
N ASN A 291 5.59 0.70 -5.28
CA ASN A 291 6.18 -0.53 -5.81
C ASN A 291 5.69 -1.70 -4.95
N PHE A 292 4.80 -2.50 -5.49
CA PHE A 292 4.33 -3.72 -4.85
C PHE A 292 5.21 -4.87 -5.30
N ASN A 293 5.75 -5.61 -4.33
CA ASN A 293 6.40 -6.89 -4.55
C ASN A 293 5.67 -7.93 -3.70
N VAL A 294 5.28 -9.05 -4.30
CA VAL A 294 4.66 -10.18 -3.58
C VAL A 294 5.41 -11.47 -3.90
N ASP A 295 5.97 -12.08 -2.86
CA ASP A 295 6.63 -13.38 -2.92
C ASP A 295 5.56 -14.49 -2.93
N MET A 296 5.52 -15.26 -4.02
CA MET A 296 4.61 -16.36 -4.21
C MET A 296 5.23 -17.71 -3.81
N ASN A 297 6.54 -17.80 -3.55
CA ASN A 297 7.24 -19.07 -3.37
C ASN A 297 6.69 -19.89 -2.20
N CYS A 298 6.31 -19.23 -1.10
CA CYS A 298 5.74 -19.88 0.08
C CYS A 298 4.25 -20.23 -0.02
N SER A 299 3.56 -19.83 -1.10
CA SER A 299 2.09 -19.98 -1.20
C SER A 299 1.63 -21.39 -1.57
N GLY A 300 2.48 -22.19 -2.23
CA GLY A 300 2.09 -23.44 -2.86
C GLY A 300 1.22 -23.27 -4.12
N GLU A 301 0.94 -22.03 -4.53
CA GLU A 301 0.23 -21.69 -5.77
C GLU A 301 1.24 -21.57 -6.93
N ASN A 302 0.78 -21.84 -8.16
CA ASN A 302 1.57 -21.65 -9.39
C ASN A 302 0.78 -20.82 -10.41
N PRO A 303 0.63 -19.50 -10.15
CA PRO A 303 -0.24 -18.63 -10.93
C PRO A 303 0.29 -18.38 -12.35
N GLU A 304 -0.61 -18.22 -13.33
CA GLU A 304 -0.24 -17.66 -14.65
C GLU A 304 -0.18 -16.13 -14.60
N THR A 305 -0.98 -15.52 -13.71
CA THR A 305 -1.11 -14.08 -13.55
C THR A 305 -1.39 -13.71 -12.09
N VAL A 306 -0.72 -12.66 -11.61
CA VAL A 306 -0.94 -12.06 -10.28
C VAL A 306 -1.43 -10.63 -10.46
N TYR A 307 -2.37 -10.20 -9.62
CA TYR A 307 -2.94 -8.85 -9.62
C TYR A 307 -3.00 -8.26 -8.22
N ILE A 308 -2.88 -6.95 -8.14
CA ILE A 308 -3.24 -6.17 -6.95
C ILE A 308 -4.64 -5.58 -7.08
N THR A 309 -5.45 -5.70 -6.03
CA THR A 309 -6.86 -5.29 -6.07
C THR A 309 -7.32 -4.67 -4.77
N GLY A 310 -8.29 -3.76 -4.82
CA GLY A 310 -8.77 -3.02 -3.64
C GLY A 310 -9.98 -2.13 -3.95
N PRO A 311 -10.47 -1.35 -2.97
CA PRO A 311 -11.58 -0.41 -3.19
C PRO A 311 -11.30 0.59 -4.33
N PHE A 312 -10.04 0.97 -4.53
CA PHE A 312 -9.60 1.90 -5.58
C PHE A 312 -9.86 1.43 -7.01
N ASN A 313 -10.06 0.14 -7.24
CA ASN A 313 -10.44 -0.41 -8.55
C ASN A 313 -11.71 -1.27 -8.47
N ASN A 314 -12.53 -1.07 -7.42
CA ASN A 314 -13.74 -1.83 -7.15
C ASN A 314 -13.50 -3.35 -7.13
N TRP A 315 -12.40 -3.77 -6.49
CA TRP A 315 -11.99 -5.17 -6.35
C TRP A 315 -11.87 -5.89 -7.71
N CYS A 316 -11.20 -5.27 -8.68
CA CYS A 316 -11.02 -5.83 -10.01
C CYS A 316 -9.76 -6.72 -10.12
N CYS A 317 -9.94 -8.06 -10.09
CA CYS A 317 -8.85 -9.04 -10.23
C CYS A 317 -8.37 -9.29 -11.69
N ASN A 318 -8.43 -8.26 -12.53
CA ASN A 318 -7.79 -8.26 -13.85
C ASN A 318 -7.41 -6.85 -14.33
N CYS A 319 -7.46 -5.85 -13.44
CA CYS A 319 -7.21 -4.45 -13.79
C CYS A 319 -5.73 -4.05 -13.61
N ASN A 320 -5.06 -4.60 -12.60
CA ASN A 320 -3.70 -4.17 -12.21
C ASN A 320 -2.76 -5.40 -12.18
N PRO A 321 -2.28 -5.86 -13.34
CA PRO A 321 -1.41 -7.03 -13.43
C PRO A 321 -0.02 -6.77 -12.83
N MET A 322 0.58 -7.82 -12.32
CA MET A 322 1.98 -7.85 -11.87
C MET A 322 2.80 -8.73 -12.81
N SER A 323 4.12 -8.63 -12.73
CA SER A 323 5.05 -9.42 -13.56
C SER A 323 6.16 -10.03 -12.72
N ASP A 324 6.55 -11.26 -13.07
CA ASP A 324 7.76 -11.96 -12.60
C ASP A 324 8.68 -12.15 -13.82
N ASP A 325 9.35 -11.07 -14.22
CA ASP A 325 10.13 -11.02 -15.46
C ASP A 325 11.47 -11.77 -15.35
N ASP A 326 12.02 -11.93 -14.15
CA ASP A 326 13.26 -12.65 -13.86
C ASP A 326 13.04 -14.10 -13.38
N GLY A 327 11.80 -14.48 -13.09
CA GLY A 327 11.40 -15.86 -12.81
C GLY A 327 11.84 -16.32 -11.42
N ASP A 328 11.95 -15.41 -10.46
CA ASP A 328 12.36 -15.71 -9.08
C ASP A 328 11.17 -15.98 -8.14
N GLY A 329 9.94 -15.90 -8.66
CA GLY A 329 8.71 -16.12 -7.91
C GLY A 329 8.22 -14.88 -7.16
N ILE A 330 8.89 -13.73 -7.28
CA ILE A 330 8.49 -12.44 -6.71
C ILE A 330 7.84 -11.59 -7.80
N TRP A 331 6.52 -11.48 -7.73
CA TRP A 331 5.76 -10.69 -8.69
C TRP A 331 5.80 -9.22 -8.28
N SER A 332 6.13 -8.34 -9.23
CA SER A 332 6.34 -6.92 -8.99
C SER A 332 5.49 -6.04 -9.90
N ALA A 333 5.03 -4.88 -9.39
CA ALA A 333 4.41 -3.83 -10.18
C ALA A 333 4.48 -2.46 -9.50
N THR A 334 4.54 -1.40 -10.31
CA THR A 334 4.45 -0.01 -9.81
C THR A 334 3.12 0.59 -10.20
N TYR A 335 2.37 1.08 -9.21
CA TYR A 335 1.11 1.80 -9.41
C TYR A 335 1.12 3.13 -8.68
N SER A 336 0.38 4.09 -9.22
CA SER A 336 0.13 5.37 -8.57
C SER A 336 -1.37 5.51 -8.40
N PHE A 337 -1.81 5.82 -7.18
CA PHE A 337 -3.22 6.04 -6.88
C PHE A 337 -3.45 7.51 -6.56
N GLY A 338 -4.54 8.07 -7.08
CA GLY A 338 -5.01 9.40 -6.68
C GLY A 338 -5.33 9.35 -5.20
N ASN A 339 -4.50 10.02 -4.40
CA ASN A 339 -4.49 10.02 -2.95
C ASN A 339 -5.87 10.45 -2.41
N ASN A 340 -6.67 9.52 -1.88
CA ASN A 340 -8.05 9.84 -1.46
C ASN A 340 -8.29 9.83 0.06
N ASP A 341 -7.48 9.17 0.86
CA ASP A 341 -7.66 9.14 2.32
C ASP A 341 -6.31 9.00 3.09
N GLY A 342 -5.18 9.16 2.40
CA GLY A 342 -3.85 8.94 2.97
C GLY A 342 -3.59 7.47 3.32
N GLN A 343 -4.44 6.54 2.88
CA GLN A 343 -4.35 5.12 3.18
C GLN A 343 -4.62 4.32 1.89
N LEU A 344 -4.21 3.05 1.87
CA LEU A 344 -4.54 2.15 0.76
C LEU A 344 -4.88 0.79 1.31
N GLU A 345 -6.15 0.38 1.17
CA GLU A 345 -6.58 -0.99 1.38
C GLU A 345 -6.37 -1.80 0.09
N TYR A 346 -5.75 -2.98 0.20
CA TYR A 346 -5.46 -3.84 -0.94
C TYR A 346 -5.31 -5.30 -0.52
N LYS A 347 -5.30 -6.18 -1.53
CA LYS A 347 -4.87 -7.59 -1.43
C LYS A 347 -4.40 -8.11 -2.78
N TYR A 348 -3.77 -9.27 -2.76
CA TYR A 348 -3.37 -9.99 -3.96
C TYR A 348 -4.42 -11.01 -4.40
N CYS A 349 -4.55 -11.21 -5.71
CA CYS A 349 -5.39 -12.25 -6.27
C CYS A 349 -4.75 -12.80 -7.55
N ILE A 350 -5.08 -14.04 -7.90
CA ILE A 350 -4.45 -14.75 -9.02
C ILE A 350 -5.48 -15.24 -10.04
N ASP A 351 -5.07 -15.28 -11.30
CA ASP A 351 -5.80 -15.89 -12.43
C ASP A 351 -7.27 -15.50 -12.51
N ASN A 352 -7.56 -14.21 -12.34
CA ASN A 352 -8.91 -13.64 -12.38
C ASN A 352 -9.87 -14.33 -11.39
N TRP A 353 -9.48 -14.31 -10.11
CA TRP A 353 -10.18 -14.91 -8.97
C TRP A 353 -10.16 -16.44 -8.90
N ALA A 354 -9.18 -17.11 -9.52
CA ALA A 354 -9.00 -18.55 -9.29
C ALA A 354 -8.63 -18.83 -7.82
N SER A 355 -7.80 -17.97 -7.23
CA SER A 355 -7.52 -17.89 -5.80
C SER A 355 -7.32 -16.43 -5.40
N GLN A 356 -7.33 -16.17 -4.11
CA GLN A 356 -7.06 -14.86 -3.53
C GLN A 356 -6.33 -15.02 -2.22
N GLU A 357 -5.58 -13.99 -1.86
CA GLU A 357 -4.97 -13.90 -0.55
C GLU A 357 -6.03 -13.99 0.57
N ASN A 358 -5.68 -14.73 1.62
CA ASN A 358 -6.42 -14.83 2.86
C ASN A 358 -5.42 -14.64 4.01
N LEU A 359 -5.67 -13.67 4.88
CA LEU A 359 -4.80 -13.33 6.02
C LEU A 359 -5.52 -13.50 7.38
N LEU A 360 -6.72 -14.11 7.35
CA LEU A 360 -7.56 -14.20 8.54
C LEU A 360 -6.97 -15.17 9.57
N ASP A 361 -6.36 -16.25 9.12
CA ASP A 361 -5.60 -17.19 9.95
C ASP A 361 -4.41 -16.51 10.64
N ASP A 362 -3.54 -15.80 9.91
CA ASP A 362 -2.45 -15.02 10.50
C ASP A 362 -2.95 -14.06 11.57
N LEU A 363 -4.04 -13.34 11.30
CA LEU A 363 -4.66 -12.42 12.25
C LEU A 363 -5.14 -13.16 13.51
N LEU A 364 -5.84 -14.28 13.36
CA LEU A 364 -6.40 -15.05 14.48
C LEU A 364 -5.33 -15.75 15.31
N GLU A 365 -4.19 -16.08 14.71
CA GLU A 365 -3.03 -16.66 15.37
C GLU A 365 -2.11 -15.62 16.04
N GLY A 366 -2.38 -14.32 15.82
CA GLY A 366 -1.63 -13.21 16.41
C GLY A 366 -0.41 -12.76 15.59
N ASN A 367 -0.28 -13.24 14.35
CA ASN A 367 0.79 -12.90 13.40
C ASN A 367 0.35 -11.88 12.33
N GLY A 368 -0.89 -11.40 12.37
CA GLY A 368 -1.50 -10.49 11.39
C GLY A 368 -0.96 -9.05 11.37
N SER A 369 0.35 -8.84 11.54
CA SER A 369 0.98 -7.50 11.57
C SER A 369 0.76 -6.67 10.29
N CYS A 370 0.48 -7.34 9.17
CA CYS A 370 0.18 -6.73 7.87
C CYS A 370 -1.33 -6.47 7.63
N VAL A 371 -2.19 -6.84 8.59
CA VAL A 371 -3.66 -6.71 8.52
C VAL A 371 -4.13 -5.60 9.45
N GLU A 372 -4.73 -4.55 8.88
CA GLU A 372 -5.40 -3.50 9.66
C GLU A 372 -6.86 -3.29 9.26
N VAL A 373 -7.33 -3.90 8.16
CA VAL A 373 -8.73 -3.80 7.71
C VAL A 373 -9.36 -5.19 7.73
N THR A 374 -10.24 -5.42 8.71
CA THR A 374 -10.82 -6.74 8.99
C THR A 374 -12.08 -6.63 9.84
N ASP A 375 -12.97 -7.60 9.71
CA ASP A 375 -14.12 -7.81 10.61
C ASP A 375 -13.88 -8.95 11.61
N TYR A 376 -12.65 -9.45 11.71
CA TYR A 376 -12.23 -10.59 12.54
C TYR A 376 -13.03 -11.88 12.30
N SER A 377 -13.70 -12.01 11.14
CA SER A 377 -14.57 -13.17 10.89
C SER A 377 -14.66 -13.61 9.42
N ASN A 378 -14.83 -12.70 8.48
CA ASN A 378 -15.04 -13.03 7.06
C ASN A 378 -13.91 -12.53 6.16
N TYR A 379 -13.15 -11.51 6.56
CA TYR A 379 -12.05 -10.99 5.73
C TYR A 379 -10.94 -10.32 6.54
N ALA A 380 -9.76 -10.28 5.96
CA ALA A 380 -8.57 -9.61 6.44
C ALA A 380 -7.77 -9.11 5.23
N ASN A 381 -7.64 -7.79 5.09
CA ASN A 381 -6.97 -7.13 3.96
C ASN A 381 -5.77 -6.32 4.46
N ARG A 382 -4.80 -6.12 3.56
CA ARG A 382 -3.61 -5.30 3.81
C ARG A 382 -3.95 -3.81 3.79
N LYS A 383 -3.16 -3.03 4.51
CA LYS A 383 -3.28 -1.57 4.57
C LYS A 383 -1.92 -0.88 4.47
N LEU A 384 -1.82 0.16 3.65
CA LEU A 384 -0.67 1.07 3.61
C LEU A 384 -1.09 2.47 4.03
N TYR A 385 -0.15 3.22 4.59
CA TYR A 385 -0.28 4.65 4.85
C TYR A 385 0.54 5.41 3.82
N LEU A 386 -0.11 6.32 3.11
CA LEU A 386 0.52 7.18 2.10
C LEU A 386 1.14 8.39 2.81
N THR A 387 2.43 8.65 2.59
CA THR A 387 3.26 9.52 3.47
C THR A 387 3.75 10.83 2.81
N GLY A 388 3.29 11.10 1.61
CA GLY A 388 3.87 12.01 0.63
C GLY A 388 5.14 11.50 -0.09
N SER A 389 5.58 10.24 0.02
CA SER A 389 6.83 9.69 -0.57
C SER A 389 6.62 8.33 -1.23
N ASP A 390 7.45 7.96 -2.22
CA ASP A 390 7.38 6.64 -2.86
C ASP A 390 7.53 5.51 -1.84
N ILE A 391 6.68 4.48 -1.98
CA ILE A 391 6.59 3.34 -1.05
C ILE A 391 7.01 2.07 -1.79
N THR A 392 7.68 1.16 -1.09
CA THR A 392 7.93 -0.20 -1.58
C THR A 392 7.42 -1.19 -0.55
N THR A 393 6.57 -2.13 -0.97
CA THR A 393 6.13 -3.25 -0.14
C THR A 393 6.83 -4.53 -0.56
N ASN A 394 7.11 -5.40 0.41
CA ASN A 394 7.62 -6.74 0.18
C ASN A 394 6.70 -7.67 0.95
N ASP A 395 5.64 -8.09 0.29
CA ASP A 395 4.61 -8.93 0.84
C ASP A 395 4.90 -10.40 0.54
N VAL A 396 4.29 -11.31 1.30
CA VAL A 396 4.29 -12.74 1.01
C VAL A 396 2.84 -13.16 0.83
N TYR A 397 2.52 -13.82 -0.27
CA TYR A 397 1.14 -14.14 -0.59
C TYR A 397 0.49 -15.03 0.48
N GLY A 398 -0.61 -14.57 1.06
CA GLY A 398 -1.37 -15.36 2.03
C GLY A 398 -0.82 -15.37 3.46
N GLN A 399 0.22 -14.57 3.76
CA GLN A 399 0.77 -14.50 5.12
C GLN A 399 1.39 -13.13 5.42
N CYS A 400 1.52 -12.79 6.70
CA CYS A 400 2.20 -11.58 7.16
C CYS A 400 3.66 -11.81 7.55
N SER A 401 4.08 -13.07 7.68
CA SER A 401 5.45 -13.45 8.06
C SER A 401 6.34 -13.61 6.84
N GLU A 402 7.65 -13.42 7.03
CA GLU A 402 8.65 -13.58 5.97
C GLU A 402 8.63 -15.00 5.37
N CYS A 403 8.88 -15.10 4.06
CA CYS A 403 9.06 -16.37 3.38
C CYS A 403 10.50 -16.85 3.61
N VAL A 404 10.68 -17.78 4.54
CA VAL A 404 12.00 -18.35 4.85
C VAL A 404 12.26 -19.56 3.95
N ALA A 405 13.16 -19.40 3.00
CA ALA A 405 13.61 -20.44 2.09
C ALA A 405 14.82 -21.21 2.67
N GLY A 406 14.78 -22.54 2.65
CA GLY A 406 15.86 -23.39 3.14
C GLY A 406 15.50 -24.87 3.07
N CYS A 407 16.42 -25.76 3.44
CA CYS A 407 16.12 -27.19 3.41
C CYS A 407 15.06 -27.55 4.46
N THR A 408 13.91 -28.06 4.02
CA THR A 408 12.80 -28.44 4.92
C THR A 408 12.86 -29.90 5.38
N ASP A 409 13.81 -30.69 4.89
CA ASP A 409 13.94 -32.12 5.24
C ASP A 409 14.77 -32.32 6.53
N PRO A 410 14.17 -32.81 7.64
CA PRO A 410 14.88 -33.05 8.91
C PRO A 410 16.01 -34.08 8.83
N SER A 411 16.09 -34.86 7.74
CA SER A 411 17.15 -35.84 7.50
C SER A 411 18.37 -35.30 6.74
N ALA A 412 18.28 -34.07 6.23
CA ALA A 412 19.39 -33.38 5.59
C ALA A 412 20.37 -32.78 6.63
N LEU A 413 21.64 -32.68 6.24
CA LEU A 413 22.74 -32.08 7.00
C LEU A 413 22.55 -30.58 7.24
N ASN A 414 21.89 -29.89 6.32
CA ASN A 414 21.62 -28.46 6.37
C ASN A 414 20.13 -28.14 6.55
N PHE A 415 19.37 -29.04 7.18
CA PHE A 415 17.99 -28.81 7.59
C PHE A 415 17.85 -27.47 8.33
N ASP A 416 16.96 -26.61 7.84
CA ASP A 416 16.58 -25.37 8.50
C ASP A 416 15.19 -25.52 9.13
N PRO A 417 15.08 -25.57 10.47
CA PRO A 417 13.79 -25.70 11.15
C PRO A 417 12.88 -24.48 10.99
N ASN A 418 13.37 -23.35 10.48
CA ASN A 418 12.57 -22.16 10.20
C ASN A 418 12.16 -22.06 8.72
N ALA A 419 12.72 -22.89 7.85
CA ALA A 419 12.34 -22.89 6.44
C ALA A 419 10.92 -23.42 6.27
N VAL A 420 10.10 -22.61 5.60
CA VAL A 420 8.72 -22.96 5.22
C VAL A 420 8.60 -23.28 3.73
N TYR A 421 9.67 -23.02 2.97
CA TYR A 421 9.79 -23.30 1.55
C TYR A 421 11.11 -24.03 1.26
N ASP A 422 11.03 -25.20 0.63
CA ASP A 422 12.21 -25.94 0.18
C ASP A 422 12.76 -25.32 -1.10
N ASN A 423 13.94 -24.70 -1.00
CA ASN A 423 14.65 -24.13 -2.13
C ASN A 423 15.57 -25.15 -2.83
N GLY A 424 15.43 -26.45 -2.53
CA GLY A 424 16.24 -27.51 -3.11
C GLY A 424 17.68 -27.55 -2.56
N SER A 425 17.95 -26.85 -1.46
CA SER A 425 19.29 -26.80 -0.88
C SER A 425 19.66 -28.03 -0.05
N CYS A 426 18.75 -28.98 0.20
CA CYS A 426 18.99 -30.12 1.09
C CYS A 426 20.25 -30.95 0.72
N GLU A 427 21.20 -31.01 1.65
CA GLU A 427 22.44 -31.78 1.57
C GLU A 427 22.31 -33.05 2.42
N TYR A 428 22.71 -34.22 1.92
CA TYR A 428 22.63 -35.49 2.67
C TYR A 428 24.02 -36.15 2.84
N ASN A 429 24.20 -36.95 3.88
CA ASN A 429 25.40 -37.79 4.05
C ASN A 429 25.41 -38.92 2.99
N CYS A 430 26.35 -38.90 2.05
CA CYS A 430 26.51 -39.97 1.06
C CYS A 430 27.44 -41.06 1.57
N VAL A 431 26.96 -42.31 1.67
CA VAL A 431 27.80 -43.49 1.89
C VAL A 431 28.32 -43.94 0.52
N SER A 432 29.63 -44.21 0.40
CA SER A 432 30.22 -44.68 -0.86
C SER A 432 29.56 -45.98 -1.33
N PRO A 433 29.09 -46.05 -2.59
CA PRO A 433 28.47 -47.25 -3.12
C PRO A 433 29.46 -48.43 -3.18
N GLN A 434 28.93 -49.63 -2.94
CA GLN A 434 29.65 -50.90 -3.03
C GLN A 434 29.26 -51.63 -4.33
N LEU A 435 30.26 -51.97 -5.13
CA LEU A 435 30.07 -52.71 -6.36
C LEU A 435 30.87 -54.02 -6.30
N SER A 436 30.18 -55.14 -6.45
CA SER A 436 30.79 -56.45 -6.52
C SER A 436 30.87 -56.95 -7.94
N PHE A 437 32.05 -57.45 -8.29
CA PHE A 437 32.41 -57.98 -9.58
C PHE A 437 32.54 -59.51 -9.48
N SER A 438 32.11 -60.21 -10.53
CA SER A 438 32.25 -61.65 -10.67
C SER A 438 32.63 -61.93 -12.12
N ILE A 439 33.85 -62.43 -12.37
CA ILE A 439 34.38 -62.66 -13.71
C ILE A 439 34.81 -64.12 -13.84
N ASN A 440 34.21 -64.83 -14.79
CA ASN A 440 34.62 -66.18 -15.13
C ASN A 440 35.73 -66.13 -16.20
N MET A 441 36.90 -66.68 -15.86
CA MET A 441 38.09 -66.70 -16.72
C MET A 441 38.12 -67.87 -17.72
N ASP A 442 37.12 -68.76 -17.68
CA ASP A 442 36.99 -69.95 -18.55
C ASP A 442 38.24 -70.85 -18.52
N GLY A 443 38.80 -71.04 -17.32
CA GLY A 443 39.96 -71.89 -17.06
C GLY A 443 41.11 -71.19 -16.33
N PRO A 444 42.24 -71.90 -16.16
CA PRO A 444 43.39 -71.37 -15.45
C PRO A 444 44.06 -70.21 -16.21
N LEU A 445 44.56 -69.22 -15.47
CA LEU A 445 45.34 -68.12 -16.03
C LEU A 445 46.62 -68.65 -16.71
N PRO A 446 47.12 -68.01 -17.79
CA PRO A 446 48.34 -68.42 -18.46
C PRO A 446 49.59 -68.34 -17.55
N ASP A 447 50.61 -69.15 -17.86
CA ASP A 447 51.86 -69.21 -17.09
C ASP A 447 52.47 -67.82 -16.84
N GLY A 448 52.67 -67.51 -15.56
CA GLY A 448 53.25 -66.24 -15.11
C GLY A 448 52.22 -65.15 -14.78
N TYR A 449 50.92 -65.40 -14.97
CA TYR A 449 49.83 -64.58 -14.45
C TYR A 449 49.16 -65.28 -13.28
N SER A 450 48.72 -64.52 -12.27
CA SER A 450 48.13 -65.11 -11.06
C SER A 450 47.13 -64.21 -10.33
N GLN A 451 46.75 -63.08 -10.92
CA GLN A 451 45.87 -62.10 -10.28
C GLN A 451 44.95 -61.45 -11.30
N VAL A 452 43.64 -61.48 -11.06
CA VAL A 452 42.65 -60.70 -11.81
C VAL A 452 42.34 -59.41 -11.06
N VAL A 453 42.28 -58.30 -11.79
CA VAL A 453 41.97 -56.97 -11.26
C VAL A 453 40.97 -56.26 -12.18
N ILE A 454 40.16 -55.39 -11.60
CA ILE A 454 39.34 -54.41 -12.31
C ILE A 454 40.03 -53.05 -12.23
N ASN A 455 40.27 -52.41 -13.37
CA ASN A 455 40.81 -51.05 -13.41
C ASN A 455 39.74 -50.12 -13.99
N GLY A 456 39.54 -48.95 -13.38
CA GLY A 456 38.47 -48.06 -13.81
C GLY A 456 38.73 -46.57 -13.59
N SER A 457 37.75 -45.77 -14.00
CA SER A 457 37.82 -44.30 -14.01
C SER A 457 37.93 -43.70 -12.61
N TRP A 458 37.44 -44.38 -11.57
CA TRP A 458 37.34 -43.88 -10.19
C TRP A 458 38.67 -43.51 -9.54
N ASN A 459 39.78 -44.08 -9.99
CA ASN A 459 41.13 -43.72 -9.53
C ASN A 459 41.97 -43.08 -10.65
N GLY A 460 41.32 -42.57 -11.71
CA GLY A 460 41.97 -42.00 -12.88
C GLY A 460 42.68 -43.05 -13.74
N TRP A 461 42.13 -44.27 -13.84
CA TRP A 461 42.74 -45.39 -14.55
C TRP A 461 44.14 -45.73 -14.04
N GLN A 462 44.35 -45.63 -12.73
CA GLN A 462 45.53 -46.21 -12.10
C GLN A 462 45.32 -47.74 -12.00
N ALA A 463 46.37 -48.50 -12.30
CA ALA A 463 46.32 -49.96 -12.17
C ALA A 463 45.91 -50.38 -10.74
N TRP A 464 45.47 -51.62 -10.56
CA TRP A 464 45.08 -52.17 -9.26
C TRP A 464 43.83 -51.51 -8.64
N GLY A 465 42.76 -51.34 -9.43
CA GLY A 465 41.50 -50.78 -8.92
C GLY A 465 40.82 -51.68 -7.88
N VAL A 466 40.20 -52.78 -8.32
CA VAL A 466 39.61 -53.81 -7.44
C VAL A 466 40.32 -55.13 -7.70
N THR A 467 40.81 -55.78 -6.66
CA THR A 467 41.50 -57.07 -6.76
C THR A 467 40.48 -58.19 -6.56
N LEU A 468 40.40 -59.12 -7.51
CA LEU A 468 39.48 -60.26 -7.44
C LEU A 468 40.20 -61.49 -6.88
N GLN A 469 39.46 -62.43 -6.30
CA GLN A 469 39.98 -63.68 -5.75
C GLN A 469 39.16 -64.86 -6.25
N ASP A 470 39.83 -65.99 -6.46
CA ASP A 470 39.23 -67.28 -6.80
C ASP A 470 39.49 -68.22 -5.62
N ASP A 471 38.67 -68.08 -4.57
CA ASP A 471 38.90 -68.73 -3.28
C ASP A 471 38.54 -70.22 -3.28
N ASP A 472 37.62 -70.64 -4.16
CA ASP A 472 37.16 -72.03 -4.30
C ASP A 472 37.77 -72.77 -5.51
N ASN A 473 38.61 -72.10 -6.29
CA ASN A 473 39.30 -72.62 -7.48
C ASN A 473 38.33 -73.13 -8.57
N ASP A 474 37.23 -72.42 -8.79
CA ASP A 474 36.27 -72.70 -9.85
C ASP A 474 36.47 -71.86 -11.12
N TYR A 475 37.51 -71.01 -11.13
CA TYR A 475 37.87 -70.04 -12.16
C TYR A 475 36.96 -68.81 -12.27
N ILE A 476 36.06 -68.61 -11.30
CA ILE A 476 35.28 -67.40 -11.12
C ILE A 476 35.99 -66.52 -10.09
N TRP A 477 36.39 -65.33 -10.54
CA TRP A 477 37.12 -64.37 -9.73
C TRP A 477 36.17 -63.30 -9.24
N GLU A 478 36.10 -63.13 -7.91
CA GLU A 478 35.13 -62.25 -7.26
C GLU A 478 35.79 -61.22 -6.36
N GLY A 479 35.16 -60.05 -6.21
CA GLY A 479 35.66 -59.00 -5.34
C GLY A 479 34.74 -57.79 -5.32
N THR A 480 34.84 -56.99 -4.25
CA THR A 480 33.99 -55.82 -4.03
C THR A 480 34.85 -54.58 -3.87
N GLY A 481 34.47 -53.50 -4.55
CA GLY A 481 35.09 -52.17 -4.42
C GLY A 481 34.11 -51.14 -3.88
N GLU A 482 34.64 -50.18 -3.10
CA GLU A 482 33.95 -48.93 -2.78
C GLU A 482 34.29 -47.90 -3.85
N LEU A 483 33.27 -47.43 -4.58
CA LEU A 483 33.42 -46.57 -5.74
C LEU A 483 32.79 -45.19 -5.48
N PRO A 484 33.17 -44.12 -6.21
CA PRO A 484 32.46 -42.85 -6.16
C PRO A 484 31.08 -42.95 -6.83
N THR A 485 30.17 -42.05 -6.47
CA THR A 485 28.89 -41.89 -7.18
C THR A 485 29.08 -41.31 -8.57
N GLY A 486 28.09 -41.55 -9.45
CA GLY A 486 28.11 -41.16 -10.86
C GLY A 486 28.70 -42.23 -11.78
N GLU A 487 29.12 -41.78 -12.96
CA GLU A 487 29.61 -42.65 -14.04
C GLU A 487 30.94 -43.32 -13.69
N ASN A 488 30.92 -44.65 -13.61
CA ASN A 488 32.11 -45.47 -13.39
C ASN A 488 32.34 -46.41 -14.59
N GLN A 489 33.43 -46.18 -15.32
CA GLN A 489 33.87 -47.06 -16.41
C GLN A 489 35.02 -47.95 -15.96
N PHE A 490 35.10 -49.18 -16.48
CA PHE A 490 36.15 -50.12 -16.11
C PHE A 490 36.48 -51.16 -17.19
N VAL A 491 37.62 -51.81 -17.00
CA VAL A 491 38.09 -52.97 -17.76
C VAL A 491 38.60 -54.06 -16.81
N VAL A 492 38.55 -55.30 -17.27
CA VAL A 492 39.11 -56.44 -16.54
C VAL A 492 40.54 -56.66 -17.00
N ALA A 493 41.48 -56.93 -16.11
CA ALA A 493 42.84 -57.29 -16.48
C ALA A 493 43.34 -58.45 -15.62
N TYR A 494 44.25 -59.26 -16.16
CA TYR A 494 45.02 -60.20 -15.34
C TYR A 494 46.53 -59.90 -15.43
N THR A 495 47.20 -59.98 -14.29
CA THR A 495 48.60 -59.57 -14.06
C THR A 495 49.34 -60.62 -13.22
N GLY A 496 50.66 -60.57 -13.21
CA GLY A 496 51.52 -61.45 -12.44
C GLY A 496 53.01 -61.21 -12.70
N VAL A 497 53.84 -62.22 -12.48
CA VAL A 497 55.29 -62.11 -12.71
C VAL A 497 55.64 -61.91 -14.19
N ALA A 498 54.78 -62.34 -15.12
CA ALA A 498 54.97 -62.23 -16.57
C ALA A 498 55.07 -60.77 -17.05
N ASP A 499 54.30 -59.86 -16.44
CA ASP A 499 54.27 -58.42 -16.72
C ASP A 499 54.88 -57.59 -15.59
N GLN A 500 55.62 -58.22 -14.66
CA GLN A 500 56.21 -57.56 -13.48
C GLN A 500 55.18 -56.89 -12.56
N TRP A 501 54.00 -57.50 -12.40
CA TRP A 501 52.92 -57.03 -11.52
C TRP A 501 52.42 -55.64 -11.89
N SER A 502 52.29 -55.36 -13.20
CA SER A 502 51.91 -54.03 -13.67
C SER A 502 50.48 -53.63 -13.32
N GLY A 503 49.63 -54.61 -12.97
CA GLY A 503 48.19 -54.42 -12.77
C GLY A 503 47.41 -54.26 -14.08
N TRP A 504 48.06 -54.45 -15.23
CA TRP A 504 47.44 -54.30 -16.55
C TRP A 504 47.60 -55.54 -17.43
N GLY A 505 48.73 -56.26 -17.33
CA GLY A 505 49.03 -57.50 -18.04
C GLY A 505 48.28 -57.69 -19.35
N VAL A 506 47.28 -58.56 -19.35
CA VAL A 506 46.32 -58.70 -20.45
C VAL A 506 44.98 -58.10 -20.05
N VAL A 507 44.48 -57.19 -20.88
CA VAL A 507 43.23 -56.46 -20.65
C VAL A 507 42.10 -57.06 -21.49
N GLY A 508 40.98 -57.34 -20.83
CA GLY A 508 39.69 -57.70 -21.41
C GLY A 508 38.79 -56.47 -21.44
N TYR A 509 38.36 -56.12 -22.65
CA TYR A 509 37.47 -55.00 -22.93
C TYR A 509 36.04 -55.51 -23.11
N ALA A 510 35.06 -54.64 -22.87
CA ALA A 510 33.71 -54.87 -23.35
C ALA A 510 33.76 -54.93 -24.90
N PRO A 511 33.04 -55.84 -25.55
CA PRO A 511 32.97 -55.84 -27.01
C PRO A 511 32.41 -54.50 -27.53
N ILE A 512 33.13 -53.82 -28.42
CA ILE A 512 32.74 -52.48 -28.90
C ILE A 512 31.34 -52.52 -29.53
N GLY A 513 30.47 -51.60 -29.10
CA GLY A 513 29.08 -51.48 -29.57
C GLY A 513 28.12 -52.54 -29.02
N SER A 514 28.55 -53.33 -28.03
CA SER A 514 27.71 -54.33 -27.37
C SER A 514 26.84 -53.72 -26.27
N SER A 515 26.00 -54.55 -25.64
CA SER A 515 25.12 -54.12 -24.54
C SER A 515 25.84 -53.83 -23.22
N CYS A 516 27.09 -54.29 -23.06
CA CYS A 516 27.89 -53.99 -21.87
C CYS A 516 29.00 -52.97 -22.16
N ASP A 517 29.04 -52.41 -23.37
CA ASP A 517 29.85 -51.25 -23.69
C ASP A 517 29.11 -49.99 -23.22
N PHE A 518 29.70 -49.26 -22.27
CA PHE A 518 29.04 -48.13 -21.61
C PHE A 518 28.72 -47.00 -22.61
N TYR A 519 29.61 -46.78 -23.58
CA TYR A 519 29.41 -45.82 -24.66
C TYR A 519 29.54 -46.51 -26.02
N PRO A 520 28.48 -47.21 -26.47
CA PRO A 520 28.55 -48.11 -27.63
C PRO A 520 28.82 -47.40 -28.98
N ASN A 521 28.86 -46.07 -28.99
CA ASN A 521 29.11 -45.26 -30.18
C ASN A 521 30.53 -44.66 -30.22
N ASP A 522 31.36 -44.89 -29.21
CA ASP A 522 32.75 -44.44 -29.22
C ASP A 522 33.69 -45.52 -29.79
N THR A 523 35.00 -45.35 -29.58
CA THR A 523 36.02 -46.30 -30.06
C THR A 523 36.66 -47.14 -28.96
N TYR A 524 36.15 -47.07 -27.72
CA TYR A 524 36.70 -47.70 -26.53
C TYR A 524 35.73 -48.72 -25.95
N GLY A 525 36.14 -49.98 -25.85
CA GLY A 525 35.30 -51.04 -25.28
C GLY A 525 35.36 -51.08 -23.74
N ASN A 526 34.77 -50.10 -23.06
CA ASN A 526 34.76 -50.07 -21.60
C ASN A 526 33.43 -50.60 -21.05
N TYR A 527 33.49 -51.42 -20.01
CA TYR A 527 32.32 -51.69 -19.18
C TYR A 527 31.97 -50.43 -18.39
N GLY A 528 30.72 -50.28 -17.93
CA GLY A 528 30.39 -49.18 -17.04
C GLY A 528 29.04 -49.29 -16.36
N ILE A 529 28.89 -48.47 -15.32
CA ILE A 529 27.70 -48.38 -14.48
C ILE A 529 27.61 -46.99 -13.84
N ASP A 530 26.39 -46.50 -13.70
CA ASP A 530 26.08 -45.31 -12.90
C ASP A 530 25.72 -45.72 -11.48
N LEU A 531 26.40 -45.14 -10.49
CA LEU A 531 26.17 -45.45 -9.08
C LEU A 531 25.53 -44.28 -8.34
N GLU A 532 24.48 -44.55 -7.59
CA GLU A 532 23.84 -43.63 -6.66
C GLU A 532 24.38 -43.81 -5.23
N CYS A 533 24.12 -42.84 -4.36
CA CYS A 533 24.59 -42.89 -2.97
C CYS A 533 24.00 -44.12 -2.24
N GLY A 534 24.86 -44.91 -1.61
CA GLY A 534 24.45 -46.09 -0.84
C GLY A 534 24.11 -47.33 -1.66
N ASP A 535 24.35 -47.33 -2.99
CA ASP A 535 24.17 -48.52 -3.81
C ASP A 535 25.00 -49.70 -3.29
N ASN A 536 24.41 -50.89 -3.35
CA ASN A 536 25.07 -52.16 -3.09
C ASN A 536 24.71 -53.14 -4.19
N ILE A 537 25.49 -53.12 -5.27
CA ILE A 537 25.17 -53.79 -6.53
C ILE A 537 26.11 -54.98 -6.73
N GLN A 538 25.52 -56.12 -7.10
CA GLN A 538 26.25 -57.32 -7.51
C GLN A 538 26.12 -57.44 -9.03
N LEU A 539 27.23 -57.31 -9.76
CA LEU A 539 27.23 -57.52 -11.21
C LEU A 539 27.05 -59.01 -11.52
N PRO A 540 26.37 -59.36 -12.63
CA PRO A 540 26.26 -60.74 -13.06
C PRO A 540 27.65 -61.30 -13.39
N THR A 541 27.83 -62.61 -13.17
CA THR A 541 29.04 -63.30 -13.58
C THR A 541 29.15 -63.34 -15.10
N VAL A 542 30.14 -62.63 -15.66
CA VAL A 542 30.38 -62.60 -17.11
C VAL A 542 31.69 -63.27 -17.47
N CYS A 543 31.77 -63.74 -18.71
CA CYS A 543 33.00 -64.30 -19.25
C CYS A 543 34.03 -63.20 -19.54
N PHE A 544 35.31 -63.48 -19.33
CA PHE A 544 36.38 -62.52 -19.63
C PHE A 544 36.28 -62.00 -21.07
N ASN A 545 36.30 -60.66 -21.24
CA ASN A 545 36.18 -59.99 -22.54
C ASN A 545 34.86 -60.29 -23.29
N SER A 546 33.77 -60.47 -22.53
CA SER A 546 32.41 -60.73 -23.01
C SER A 546 31.37 -59.95 -22.19
N CYS A 547 30.16 -59.82 -22.73
CA CYS A 547 28.96 -59.40 -21.97
C CYS A 547 28.13 -60.59 -21.48
N ASP A 548 28.41 -61.79 -21.98
CA ASP A 548 27.62 -62.99 -21.76
C ASP A 548 28.31 -63.92 -20.77
N ASN A 549 27.52 -64.81 -20.17
CA ASN A 549 28.03 -65.92 -19.37
C ASN A 549 28.93 -66.82 -20.23
N CYS A 550 29.94 -67.44 -19.63
CA CYS A 550 30.77 -68.42 -20.34
C CYS A 550 29.92 -69.57 -20.88
N TYR A 551 30.28 -70.04 -22.07
CA TYR A 551 29.62 -71.20 -22.69
C TYR A 551 29.97 -72.46 -21.90
N GLU A 552 29.00 -73.02 -21.17
CA GLU A 552 29.09 -74.39 -20.68
C GLU A 552 29.13 -75.35 -21.88
N PRO A 553 30.22 -76.11 -22.11
CA PRO A 553 30.18 -77.17 -23.10
C PRO A 553 29.18 -78.24 -22.61
N ILE A 554 28.08 -78.42 -23.33
CA ILE A 554 27.18 -79.55 -23.10
C ILE A 554 27.99 -80.84 -23.29
N SER A 555 28.32 -81.50 -22.19
CA SER A 555 28.98 -82.81 -22.21
C SER A 555 28.10 -83.82 -22.95
N GLY A 556 28.47 -84.18 -24.19
CA GLY A 556 27.83 -85.27 -24.93
C GLY A 556 27.60 -85.11 -26.44
N CYS A 557 27.92 -83.99 -27.08
CA CYS A 557 27.77 -83.87 -28.55
C CYS A 557 29.13 -83.73 -29.25
N THR A 558 29.59 -84.82 -29.90
CA THR A 558 30.63 -84.80 -30.95
C THR A 558 30.04 -84.55 -32.32
#